data_AF-A0AAE3DFS9-F1
#
_entry.id   AF-A0AAE3DFS9-F1
#
_cell.length_a   1.000
_cell.length_b   1.000
_cell.length_c   1.000
_cell.angle_alpha   90.00
_cell.angle_beta   90.00
_cell.angle_gamma   90.00
#
_symmetry.space_group_name_H-M   'P 1'
#
loop_
_entity.id
_entity.type
_entity.pdbx_description
1 polymer ?
#
loop_
_entity_poly.entity_id
_entity_poly.type
_entity_poly.pdbx_seq_one_letter_code
_entity_poly.pdbx_strand_id
1 'polypeptide(L)'
;MNKVEWTLPGTVLSVDADRPQAAEEVFSSLFLAGGLVLSQVTQVTGLEPYIIQNWVRRGFLAPPKQRKYTRRQLSRILMINALKSTLSIEQICKLLSYINGALDDEGDDTIDDTELYGAFVLVAGSVQKHGLTSESEMNRLIADGLKDYKESIPGAKERIEQALRIMITAWRAAQLQTKAQSMMNAL
;
A
#
# COMPACT_ATOMS: atom_id res chain seq x y z
N MET A 1 2.27 29.91 -1.19
CA MET A 1 2.55 28.78 -0.28
C MET A 1 3.03 27.62 -1.14
N ASN A 2 4.24 27.12 -0.93
CA ASN A 2 4.67 25.88 -1.59
C ASN A 2 3.81 24.75 -1.03
N LYS A 3 3.06 24.06 -1.90
CA LYS A 3 2.28 22.89 -1.51
C LYS A 3 3.26 21.80 -1.09
N VAL A 4 3.00 21.18 0.06
CA VAL A 4 3.75 19.99 0.46
C VAL A 4 3.14 18.83 -0.31
N GLU A 5 3.85 18.40 -1.36
CA GLU A 5 3.48 17.21 -2.10
C GLU A 5 4.09 15.98 -1.42
N TRP A 6 3.32 14.90 -1.35
CA TRP A 6 3.82 13.61 -0.88
C TRP A 6 3.47 12.51 -1.89
N THR A 7 4.43 11.62 -2.14
CA THR A 7 4.24 10.49 -3.04
C THR A 7 3.58 9.34 -2.30
N LEU A 8 2.49 8.81 -2.84
CA LEU A 8 1.74 7.72 -2.21
C LEU A 8 2.58 6.44 -2.18
N PRO A 9 2.55 5.67 -1.07
CA PRO A 9 3.34 4.45 -0.92
C PRO A 9 3.18 3.48 -2.09
N GLY A 10 4.29 3.08 -2.71
CA GLY A 10 4.30 2.12 -3.82
C GLY A 10 3.85 2.68 -5.17
N THR A 11 3.64 4.00 -5.28
CA THR A 11 3.28 4.68 -6.54
C THR A 11 4.35 5.69 -6.96
N VAL A 12 4.18 6.27 -8.15
CA VAL A 12 4.84 7.53 -8.57
C VAL A 12 3.90 8.74 -8.51
N LEU A 13 2.74 8.59 -7.86
CA LEU A 13 1.71 9.64 -7.79
C LEU A 13 1.96 10.53 -6.57
N SER A 14 2.13 11.82 -6.82
CA SER A 14 2.22 12.83 -5.76
C SER A 14 0.87 13.51 -5.55
N VAL A 15 0.47 13.67 -4.29
CA VAL A 15 -0.76 14.37 -3.92
C VAL A 15 -0.48 15.44 -2.88
N ASP A 16 -1.44 16.36 -2.74
CA ASP A 16 -1.39 17.45 -1.77
C ASP A 16 -1.54 16.89 -0.34
N ALA A 17 -0.48 16.99 0.48
CA ALA A 17 -0.46 16.44 1.84
C ALA A 17 -1.42 17.16 2.80
N ASP A 18 -1.90 18.36 2.45
CA ASP A 18 -2.85 19.11 3.24
C ASP A 18 -4.31 18.79 2.90
N ARG A 19 -4.55 17.93 1.90
CA ARG A 19 -5.89 17.46 1.51
C ARG A 19 -6.07 15.97 1.84
N PRO A 20 -6.75 15.63 2.95
CA PRO A 20 -6.94 14.24 3.37
C PRO A 20 -7.60 13.33 2.32
N GLN A 21 -8.43 13.91 1.44
CA GLN A 21 -9.18 13.18 0.41
C GLN A 21 -8.42 13.04 -0.92
N ALA A 22 -7.27 13.69 -1.10
CA ALA A 22 -6.60 13.76 -2.40
C ALA A 22 -6.17 12.40 -2.94
N ALA A 23 -5.72 11.47 -2.07
CA ALA A 23 -5.37 10.12 -2.49
C ALA A 23 -6.60 9.37 -3.06
N GLU A 24 -7.72 9.45 -2.35
CA GLU A 24 -8.97 8.78 -2.75
C GLU A 24 -9.54 9.37 -4.04
N GLU A 25 -9.50 10.69 -4.21
CA GLU A 25 -9.91 11.36 -5.45
C GLU A 25 -9.08 10.90 -6.65
N VAL A 26 -7.75 10.83 -6.50
CA VAL A 26 -6.85 10.36 -7.55
C VAL A 26 -7.15 8.91 -7.90
N PHE A 27 -7.25 8.00 -6.92
CA PHE A 27 -7.60 6.61 -7.22
C PHE A 27 -8.99 6.48 -7.85
N SER A 28 -10.01 7.13 -7.30
CA SER A 28 -11.37 7.10 -7.87
C SER A 28 -11.39 7.56 -9.32
N SER A 29 -10.62 8.62 -9.66
CA SER A 29 -10.53 9.12 -11.04
C SER A 29 -9.89 8.11 -12.01
N LEU A 30 -8.88 7.35 -11.57
CA LEU A 30 -8.21 6.33 -12.39
C LEU A 30 -9.15 5.19 -12.78
N PHE A 31 -10.13 4.86 -11.93
CA PHE A 31 -11.07 3.75 -12.14
C PHE A 31 -12.43 4.15 -12.74
N LEU A 32 -12.61 5.40 -13.17
CA LEU A 32 -13.87 5.86 -13.80
C LEU A 32 -14.26 5.06 -15.04
N ALA A 33 -13.26 4.57 -15.81
CA ALA A 33 -13.47 3.72 -16.99
C ALA A 33 -13.46 2.21 -16.67
N GLY A 34 -13.65 1.86 -15.40
CA GLY A 34 -13.51 0.49 -14.87
C GLY A 34 -12.07 0.16 -14.51
N GLY A 35 -11.63 -1.08 -14.75
CA GLY A 35 -10.27 -1.51 -14.43
C GLY A 35 -9.17 -0.93 -15.34
N LEU A 36 -7.93 -0.98 -14.86
CA LEU A 36 -6.75 -0.45 -15.53
C LEU A 36 -6.10 -1.48 -16.43
N VAL A 37 -5.71 -1.11 -17.66
CA VAL A 37 -4.83 -1.98 -18.45
C VAL A 37 -3.40 -1.95 -17.90
N LEU A 38 -2.57 -2.95 -18.25
CA LEU A 38 -1.20 -3.08 -17.73
C LEU A 38 -0.36 -1.80 -17.89
N SER A 39 -0.47 -1.11 -19.03
CA SER A 39 0.27 0.14 -19.27
C SER A 39 -0.11 1.28 -18.31
N GLN A 40 -1.36 1.32 -17.85
CA GLN A 40 -1.79 2.30 -16.84
C GLN A 40 -1.28 1.90 -15.46
N VAL A 41 -1.27 0.61 -15.13
CA VAL A 41 -0.68 0.11 -13.88
C VAL A 41 0.81 0.44 -13.81
N THR A 42 1.56 0.27 -14.91
CA THR A 42 2.99 0.61 -14.95
C THR A 42 3.21 2.11 -14.80
N GLN A 43 2.34 2.95 -15.39
CA GLN A 43 2.39 4.41 -15.20
C GLN A 43 2.16 4.82 -13.75
N VAL A 44 1.23 4.17 -13.04
CA VAL A 44 0.92 4.48 -11.63
C VAL A 44 2.01 3.98 -10.68
N THR A 45 2.59 2.81 -10.96
CA THR A 45 3.52 2.12 -10.05
C THR A 45 4.99 2.44 -10.31
N GLY A 46 5.33 2.90 -11.53
CA GLY A 46 6.71 3.01 -12.00
C GLY A 46 7.40 1.66 -12.24
N LEU A 47 6.65 0.54 -12.23
CA LEU A 47 7.19 -0.80 -12.45
C LEU A 47 7.26 -1.13 -13.94
N GLU A 48 8.29 -1.90 -14.30
CA GLU A 48 8.34 -2.53 -15.63
C GLU A 48 7.23 -3.59 -15.77
N PRO A 49 6.59 -3.72 -16.96
CA PRO A 49 5.47 -4.64 -17.17
C PRO A 49 5.76 -6.09 -16.77
N TYR A 50 6.98 -6.56 -17.02
CA TYR A 50 7.37 -7.95 -16.74
C TYR A 50 7.41 -8.26 -15.24
N ILE A 51 7.62 -7.27 -14.37
CA ILE A 51 7.63 -7.44 -12.91
C ILE A 51 6.22 -7.78 -12.42
N ILE A 52 5.23 -7.00 -12.85
CA ILE A 52 3.81 -7.22 -12.49
C ILE A 52 3.33 -8.57 -13.04
N GLN A 53 3.69 -8.88 -14.29
CA GLN A 53 3.35 -10.18 -14.90
C GLN A 53 4.02 -11.35 -14.19
N ASN A 54 5.26 -11.19 -13.70
CA ASN A 54 5.95 -12.20 -12.91
C ASN A 54 5.20 -12.47 -11.60
N TRP A 55 4.79 -11.42 -10.89
CA TRP A 55 4.01 -11.56 -9.66
C TRP A 55 2.68 -12.29 -9.88
N VAL A 56 1.96 -12.00 -10.99
CA VAL A 56 0.76 -12.76 -11.37
C VAL A 56 1.10 -14.24 -11.62
N ARG A 57 2.12 -14.52 -12.43
CA ARG A 57 2.52 -15.90 -12.77
C ARG A 57 2.93 -16.71 -11.53
N ARG A 58 3.50 -16.04 -10.52
CA ARG A 58 3.96 -16.63 -9.27
C ARG A 58 2.85 -16.78 -8.22
N GLY A 59 1.63 -16.30 -8.50
CA GLY A 59 0.50 -16.37 -7.56
C GLY A 59 0.58 -15.36 -6.41
N PHE A 60 1.33 -14.26 -6.57
CA PHE A 60 1.43 -13.20 -5.55
C PHE A 60 0.28 -12.18 -5.64
N LEU A 61 -0.45 -12.19 -6.76
CA LEU A 61 -1.70 -11.48 -6.94
C LEU A 61 -2.59 -12.25 -7.92
N ALA A 62 -3.90 -12.07 -7.79
CA ALA A 62 -4.87 -12.58 -8.75
C ALA A 62 -4.61 -12.02 -10.17
N PRO A 63 -4.84 -12.81 -11.23
CA PRO A 63 -4.67 -12.35 -12.61
C PRO A 63 -5.71 -11.30 -13.02
N PRO A 64 -5.38 -10.38 -13.95
CA PRO A 64 -6.31 -9.33 -14.39
C PRO A 64 -7.57 -9.93 -15.03
N LYS A 65 -8.74 -9.37 -14.70
CA LYS A 65 -10.04 -9.78 -15.26
C LYS A 65 -10.25 -9.06 -16.59
N GLN A 66 -10.46 -9.81 -17.68
CA GLN A 66 -10.61 -9.24 -19.03
C GLN A 66 -9.47 -8.28 -19.44
N ARG A 67 -8.22 -8.62 -19.08
CA ARG A 67 -7.00 -7.81 -19.31
C ARG A 67 -6.97 -6.48 -18.55
N LYS A 68 -7.87 -6.27 -17.58
CA LYS A 68 -7.92 -5.10 -16.72
C LYS A 68 -7.68 -5.50 -15.26
N TYR A 69 -6.85 -4.72 -14.59
CA TYR A 69 -6.59 -4.81 -13.16
C TYR A 69 -7.67 -4.05 -12.40
N THR A 70 -8.24 -4.69 -11.37
CA THR A 70 -9.19 -4.06 -10.46
C THR A 70 -8.47 -3.13 -9.47
N ARG A 71 -9.25 -2.33 -8.73
CA ARG A 71 -8.71 -1.49 -7.65
C ARG A 71 -8.08 -2.32 -6.53
N ARG A 72 -8.65 -3.48 -6.21
CA ARG A 72 -8.08 -4.45 -5.26
C ARG A 72 -6.70 -4.93 -5.73
N GLN A 73 -6.61 -5.37 -6.99
CA GLN A 73 -5.36 -5.84 -7.58
C GLN A 73 -4.29 -4.75 -7.62
N LEU A 74 -4.65 -3.51 -7.99
CA LEU A 74 -3.73 -2.39 -7.91
C LEU A 74 -3.26 -2.17 -6.47
N SER A 75 -4.17 -2.18 -5.50
CA SER A 75 -3.82 -1.97 -4.08
C SER A 75 -2.83 -3.02 -3.58
N ARG A 76 -2.99 -4.30 -3.95
CA ARG A 76 -2.01 -5.37 -3.66
C ARG A 76 -0.65 -5.11 -4.32
N ILE A 77 -0.63 -4.70 -5.60
CA ILE A 77 0.59 -4.31 -6.31
C ILE A 77 1.30 -3.16 -5.59
N LEU A 78 0.56 -2.14 -5.13
CA LEU A 78 1.11 -0.98 -4.44
C LEU A 78 1.69 -1.35 -3.07
N MET A 79 1.01 -2.20 -2.30
CA MET A 79 1.55 -2.73 -1.04
C MET A 79 2.85 -3.50 -1.27
N ILE A 80 2.90 -4.41 -2.26
CA ILE A 80 4.14 -5.13 -2.60
C ILE A 80 5.23 -4.15 -3.01
N ASN A 81 4.92 -3.18 -3.88
CA ASN A 81 5.88 -2.22 -4.39
C ASN A 81 6.43 -1.29 -3.29
N ALA A 82 5.61 -0.92 -2.32
CA ALA A 82 6.00 -0.05 -1.20
C ALA A 82 6.97 -0.74 -0.22
N LEU A 83 6.91 -2.07 -0.12
CA LEU A 83 7.61 -2.84 0.92
C LEU A 83 8.86 -3.59 0.38
N LYS A 84 8.95 -3.83 -0.93
CA LYS A 84 9.99 -4.67 -1.56
C LYS A 84 11.43 -4.20 -1.37
N SER A 85 11.64 -2.94 -0.99
CA SER A 85 12.99 -2.41 -0.71
C SER A 85 13.52 -2.83 0.67
N THR A 86 12.63 -3.26 1.56
CA THR A 86 12.96 -3.58 2.96
C THR A 86 12.64 -5.02 3.31
N LEU A 87 11.61 -5.60 2.70
CA LEU A 87 11.18 -6.98 2.91
C LEU A 87 11.34 -7.79 1.61
N SER A 88 11.70 -9.06 1.73
CA SER A 88 11.69 -9.99 0.59
C SER A 88 10.26 -10.23 0.10
N ILE A 89 10.09 -10.64 -1.15
CA ILE A 89 8.77 -10.94 -1.71
C ILE A 89 8.07 -12.05 -0.93
N GLU A 90 8.82 -13.05 -0.44
CA GLU A 90 8.30 -14.14 0.40
C GLU A 90 7.81 -13.62 1.75
N GLN A 91 8.50 -12.66 2.36
CA GLN A 91 8.07 -12.03 3.61
C GLN A 91 6.81 -11.20 3.41
N ILE A 92 6.72 -10.47 2.30
CA ILE A 92 5.54 -9.68 1.94
C ILE A 92 4.34 -10.62 1.69
N CYS A 93 4.54 -11.69 0.91
CA CYS A 93 3.48 -12.67 0.68
C CYS A 93 3.02 -13.32 1.98
N LYS A 94 3.95 -13.71 2.87
CA LYS A 94 3.60 -14.24 4.20
C LYS A 94 2.78 -13.24 5.02
N LEU A 95 3.13 -11.95 4.97
CA LEU A 95 2.41 -10.89 5.66
C LEU A 95 0.99 -10.70 5.11
N LEU A 96 0.82 -10.67 3.79
CA LEU A 96 -0.49 -10.51 3.17
C LEU A 96 -1.36 -11.76 3.39
N SER A 97 -0.79 -12.96 3.28
CA SER A 97 -1.50 -14.21 3.54
C SER A 97 -1.89 -14.40 5.01
N TYR A 98 -1.15 -13.80 5.94
CA TYR A 98 -1.52 -13.81 7.36
C TYR A 98 -2.85 -13.09 7.62
N ILE A 99 -3.14 -12.06 6.82
CA ILE A 99 -4.41 -11.32 6.87
C ILE A 99 -5.48 -12.04 6.06
N ASN A 100 -5.18 -12.33 4.80
CA ASN A 100 -6.16 -12.58 3.74
C ASN A 100 -6.10 -14.00 3.16
N GLY A 101 -5.20 -14.87 3.64
CA GLY A 101 -5.13 -16.24 3.17
C GLY A 101 -4.49 -16.36 1.79
N ALA A 102 -5.20 -16.94 0.83
CA ALA A 102 -4.71 -17.12 -0.53
C ALA A 102 -4.50 -15.75 -1.22
N LEU A 103 -3.42 -15.59 -1.98
CA LEU A 103 -3.10 -14.29 -2.61
C LEU A 103 -3.61 -14.16 -4.05
N ASP A 104 -3.87 -15.28 -4.70
CA ASP A 104 -4.38 -15.40 -6.07
C ASP A 104 -5.89 -15.60 -6.13
N ASP A 105 -6.55 -15.76 -4.98
CA ASP A 105 -7.99 -15.71 -4.78
C ASP A 105 -8.34 -14.55 -3.83
N GLU A 106 -9.53 -13.98 -3.97
CA GLU A 106 -10.04 -12.90 -3.12
C GLU A 106 -11.21 -13.39 -2.23
N GLY A 107 -11.61 -14.65 -2.36
CA GLY A 107 -12.80 -15.22 -1.71
C GLY A 107 -12.69 -15.46 -0.21
N ASP A 108 -11.47 -15.61 0.31
CA ASP A 108 -11.16 -15.82 1.73
C ASP A 108 -10.61 -14.56 2.43
N ASP A 109 -10.54 -13.42 1.71
CA ASP A 109 -10.02 -12.17 2.23
C ASP A 109 -10.83 -11.68 3.45
N THR A 110 -10.12 -11.38 4.53
CA THR A 110 -10.67 -10.84 5.79
C THR A 110 -10.87 -9.32 5.72
N ILE A 111 -10.15 -8.64 4.83
CA ILE A 111 -10.28 -7.21 4.50
C ILE A 111 -10.08 -7.01 2.99
N ASP A 112 -10.81 -6.08 2.38
CA ASP A 112 -10.59 -5.67 1.00
C ASP A 112 -9.21 -5.01 0.86
N ASP A 113 -8.38 -5.44 -0.11
CA ASP A 113 -7.05 -4.83 -0.32
C ASP A 113 -7.09 -3.31 -0.53
N THR A 114 -8.17 -2.79 -1.10
CA THR A 114 -8.41 -1.35 -1.25
C THR A 114 -8.57 -0.68 0.10
N GLU A 115 -9.31 -1.30 1.02
CA GLU A 115 -9.48 -0.81 2.39
C GLU A 115 -8.18 -0.90 3.18
N LEU A 116 -7.48 -2.04 3.08
CA LEU A 116 -6.17 -2.26 3.72
C LEU A 116 -5.13 -1.24 3.24
N TYR A 117 -5.02 -1.03 1.92
CA TYR A 117 -4.12 -0.04 1.36
C TYR A 117 -4.55 1.39 1.72
N GLY A 118 -5.86 1.68 1.77
CA GLY A 118 -6.39 2.95 2.25
C GLY A 118 -5.96 3.26 3.68
N ALA A 119 -6.11 2.29 4.60
CA ALA A 119 -5.63 2.42 5.97
C ALA A 119 -4.12 2.64 6.03
N PHE A 120 -3.34 1.89 5.23
CA PHE A 120 -1.89 2.08 5.11
C PHE A 120 -1.51 3.49 4.64
N VAL A 121 -2.19 4.03 3.63
CA VAL A 121 -1.99 5.40 3.12
C VAL A 121 -2.31 6.45 4.19
N LEU A 122 -3.42 6.30 4.92
CA LEU A 122 -3.80 7.24 5.99
C LEU A 122 -2.74 7.31 7.09
N VAL A 123 -2.25 6.16 7.54
CA VAL A 123 -1.21 6.10 8.59
C VAL A 123 0.13 6.61 8.04
N ALA A 124 0.52 6.21 6.83
CA ALA A 124 1.76 6.66 6.19
C ALA A 124 1.79 8.19 5.97
N GLY A 125 0.66 8.78 5.56
CA GLY A 125 0.53 10.23 5.38
C GLY A 125 0.67 10.99 6.72
N SER A 126 0.09 10.44 7.78
CA SER A 126 0.24 11.01 9.14
C SER A 126 1.69 10.97 9.61
N VAL A 127 2.38 9.82 9.42
CA VAL A 127 3.81 9.64 9.72
C VAL A 127 4.70 10.55 8.86
N GLN A 128 4.31 10.80 7.61
CA GLN A 128 5.04 11.71 6.72
C GLN A 128 4.95 13.15 7.21
N LYS A 129 3.77 13.60 7.64
CA LYS A 129 3.51 14.99 8.05
C LYS A 129 4.07 15.32 9.43
N HIS A 130 3.96 14.40 10.38
CA HIS A 130 4.31 14.65 11.79
C HIS A 130 5.57 13.92 12.26
N GLY A 131 6.13 13.04 11.41
CA GLY A 131 7.08 12.03 11.87
C GLY A 131 6.38 10.90 12.62
N LEU A 132 7.13 9.87 12.99
CA LEU A 132 6.67 8.88 13.95
C LEU A 132 7.36 9.16 15.27
N THR A 133 6.60 9.51 16.32
CA THR A 133 7.18 9.92 17.59
C THR A 133 7.18 8.81 18.63
N SER A 134 6.26 7.84 18.54
CA SER A 134 6.21 6.67 19.44
C SER A 134 5.43 5.48 18.87
N GLU A 135 5.62 4.31 19.49
CA GLU A 135 4.78 3.13 19.23
C GLU A 135 3.31 3.39 19.59
N SER A 136 3.03 4.09 20.70
CA SER A 136 1.65 4.42 21.09
C SER A 136 0.93 5.30 20.07
N GLU A 137 1.64 6.24 19.46
CA GLU A 137 1.10 7.07 18.37
C GLU A 137 0.81 6.24 17.12
N MET A 138 1.73 5.34 16.74
CA MET A 138 1.50 4.40 15.62
C MET A 138 0.23 3.59 15.83
N ASN A 139 0.04 3.07 17.05
CA ASN A 139 -1.11 2.24 17.41
C ASN A 139 -2.41 3.03 17.30
N ARG A 140 -2.40 4.29 17.77
CA ARG A 140 -3.54 5.19 17.66
C ARG A 140 -3.89 5.47 16.20
N LEU A 141 -2.89 5.80 15.37
CA LEU A 141 -3.11 6.08 13.95
C LEU A 141 -3.66 4.87 13.20
N ILE A 142 -3.16 3.66 13.51
CA ILE A 142 -3.67 2.41 12.92
C ILE A 142 -5.11 2.16 13.35
N ALA A 143 -5.43 2.32 14.64
CA ALA A 143 -6.79 2.18 15.14
C ALA A 143 -7.74 3.20 14.49
N ASP A 144 -7.31 4.45 14.32
CA ASP A 144 -8.07 5.51 13.64
C ASP A 144 -8.29 5.16 12.15
N GLY A 145 -7.27 4.60 11.48
CA GLY A 145 -7.34 4.16 10.08
C GLY A 145 -8.28 2.96 9.85
N LEU A 146 -8.52 2.16 10.88
CA LEU A 146 -9.44 1.02 10.86
C LEU A 146 -10.77 1.29 11.58
N LYS A 147 -11.11 2.56 11.86
CA LYS A 147 -12.32 2.90 12.63
C LYS A 147 -13.62 2.38 12.01
N ASP A 148 -13.65 2.30 10.68
CA ASP A 148 -14.81 1.88 9.90
C ASP A 148 -14.79 0.38 9.56
N TYR A 149 -13.69 -0.32 9.86
CA TYR A 149 -13.55 -1.76 9.63
C TYR A 149 -14.50 -2.54 10.54
N LYS A 150 -15.30 -3.41 9.94
CA LYS A 150 -16.22 -4.29 10.65
C LYS A 150 -15.65 -5.70 10.72
N GLU A 151 -15.23 -6.08 11.92
CA GLU A 151 -14.68 -7.40 12.17
C GLU A 151 -15.72 -8.49 11.88
N SER A 152 -15.43 -9.30 10.86
CA SER A 152 -16.30 -10.40 10.43
C SER A 152 -15.88 -11.75 11.03
N ILE A 153 -14.61 -11.86 11.44
CA ILE A 153 -14.01 -13.07 12.03
C ILE A 153 -13.28 -12.65 13.30
N PRO A 154 -13.48 -13.29 14.45
CA PRO A 154 -12.77 -12.94 15.68
C PRO A 154 -11.24 -12.92 15.51
N GLY A 155 -10.60 -11.86 15.98
CA GLY A 155 -9.15 -11.67 15.91
C GLY A 155 -8.65 -11.19 14.54
N ALA A 156 -9.54 -11.00 13.55
CA ALA A 156 -9.18 -10.39 12.27
C ALA A 156 -8.62 -8.98 12.44
N LYS A 157 -9.27 -8.17 13.28
CA LYS A 157 -8.86 -6.78 13.48
C LYS A 157 -7.44 -6.71 14.03
N GLU A 158 -7.13 -7.51 15.06
CA GLU A 158 -5.78 -7.57 15.65
C GLU A 158 -4.72 -8.01 14.63
N ARG A 159 -5.03 -9.00 13.78
CA ARG A 159 -4.13 -9.43 12.68
C ARG A 159 -3.85 -8.30 11.69
N ILE A 160 -4.89 -7.55 11.31
CA ILE A 160 -4.77 -6.41 10.39
C ILE A 160 -3.94 -5.30 11.03
N GLU A 161 -4.20 -4.96 12.30
CA GLU A 161 -3.43 -3.96 13.05
C GLU A 161 -1.94 -4.35 13.12
N GLN A 162 -1.65 -5.61 13.43
CA GLN A 162 -0.28 -6.11 13.47
C GLN A 162 0.41 -6.04 12.11
N ALA A 163 -0.32 -6.37 11.03
CA ALA A 163 0.23 -6.28 9.70
C ALA A 163 0.52 -4.83 9.28
N LEU A 164 -0.40 -3.91 9.57
CA LEU A 164 -0.21 -2.47 9.30
C LEU A 164 1.01 -1.91 10.04
N ARG A 165 1.30 -2.35 11.28
CA ARG A 165 2.52 -1.96 12.01
C ARG A 165 3.77 -2.38 11.24
N ILE A 166 3.81 -3.62 10.75
CA ILE A 166 4.94 -4.14 9.96
C ILE A 166 5.08 -3.34 8.67
N MET A 167 3.97 -3.10 7.96
CA MET A 167 3.97 -2.34 6.70
C MET A 167 4.50 -0.91 6.89
N ILE A 168 4.01 -0.20 7.90
CA ILE A 168 4.44 1.18 8.21
C ILE A 168 5.91 1.23 8.64
N THR A 169 6.34 0.27 9.46
CA THR A 169 7.74 0.17 9.90
C THR A 169 8.67 -0.06 8.72
N ALA A 170 8.35 -1.03 7.85
CA ALA A 170 9.15 -1.34 6.67
C ALA A 170 9.19 -0.18 5.67
N TRP A 171 8.04 0.43 5.39
CA TRP A 171 7.97 1.60 4.52
C TRP A 171 8.80 2.77 5.06
N ARG A 172 8.73 3.04 6.37
CA ARG A 172 9.52 4.11 7.00
C ARG A 172 11.02 3.83 6.94
N ALA A 173 11.42 2.57 7.15
CA ALA A 173 12.81 2.17 7.01
C ALA A 173 13.35 2.42 5.59
N ALA A 174 12.56 2.13 4.55
CA ALA A 174 12.91 2.45 3.17
C ALA A 174 13.15 3.96 2.96
N GLN A 175 12.28 4.81 3.51
CA GLN A 175 12.43 6.27 3.41
C GLN A 175 13.71 6.76 4.10
N LEU A 176 14.03 6.22 5.29
CA LEU A 176 15.25 6.56 6.01
C LEU A 176 16.51 6.11 5.26
N GLN A 177 16.48 4.93 4.65
CA GLN A 177 17.56 4.43 3.80
C GLN A 177 17.79 5.35 2.58
N THR A 178 16.73 5.73 1.87
CA THR A 178 16.82 6.67 0.74
C THR A 178 17.38 8.02 1.19
N LYS A 179 16.93 8.54 2.33
CA LYS A 179 17.45 9.79 2.89
C LYS A 179 18.95 9.69 3.19
N ALA A 180 19.39 8.61 3.83
CA ALA A 180 20.80 8.39 4.13
C ALA A 180 21.66 8.32 2.84
N GLN A 181 21.18 7.61 1.81
CA GLN A 181 21.88 7.54 0.53
C GLN A 181 21.95 8.90 -0.17
N SER A 182 20.88 9.69 -0.11
CA SER A 182 20.87 11.06 -0.65
C SER A 182 21.88 11.95 0.07
N MET A 183 22.04 11.81 1.38
CA MET A 183 23.05 12.54 2.15
C MET A 183 24.47 12.12 1.76
N MET A 184 24.70 10.82 1.53
CA MET A 184 25.98 10.29 1.07
C MET A 184 26.36 10.80 -0.33
N ASN A 185 25.39 10.86 -1.26
CA ASN A 185 25.62 11.34 -2.62
C ASN A 185 25.85 12.85 -2.71
N ALA A 186 25.56 13.59 -1.63
CA ALA A 186 25.76 15.03 -1.54
C ALA A 186 27.11 15.42 -0.90
N LEU A 187 27.90 14.43 -0.43
CA LEU A 187 29.29 14.62 -0.04
C LEU A 187 30.18 14.79 -1.29
#